data_AF-A0A0G0RV15-F1
#
_entry.id   AF-A0A0G0RV15-F1
#
_cell.length_a   1.000
_cell.length_b   1.000
_cell.length_c   1.000
_cell.angle_alpha   90.00
_cell.angle_beta   90.00
_cell.angle_gamma   90.00
#
_symmetry.space_group_name_H-M   'P 1'
#
loop_
_entity.id
_entity.type
_entity.pdbx_description
1 polymer ?
#
loop_
_entity_poly.entity_id
_entity_poly.type
_entity_poly.pdbx_seq_one_letter_code
_entity_poly.pdbx_strand_id
1 'polypeptide(L)'
;MPLSLPQDYTHPLAVMLDGKTDKERIVGVLHDVLEDTKVTVVKLRTLGYSKEILDALKILTKRPDEKDNYLSFIRRIKESRNELAHVVKIRDIENNIKPSRFPENPTEKDFARKDKYEKALELLSGSKPKSKPKDCSEIKNSEFWGPGEFPDSRGEDDFHH
;
A
#
# COMPACT_ATOMS: atom_id res chain seq x y z
N MET A 1 3.20 -14.67 -3.38
CA MET A 1 3.35 -13.48 -4.24
C MET A 1 3.43 -12.25 -3.33
N PRO A 2 4.28 -11.25 -3.62
CA PRO A 2 4.31 -10.03 -2.83
C PRO A 2 2.93 -9.37 -2.87
N LEU A 3 2.47 -8.89 -1.71
CA LEU A 3 1.14 -8.32 -1.58
C LEU A 3 1.05 -6.90 -2.16
N SER A 4 2.18 -6.23 -2.37
CA SER A 4 2.33 -4.86 -2.85
C SER A 4 2.16 -4.73 -4.39
N LEU A 5 1.54 -3.64 -4.85
CA LEU A 5 1.57 -3.18 -6.25
C LEU A 5 3.03 -3.01 -6.72
N PRO A 6 3.35 -2.97 -8.04
CA PRO A 6 4.73 -2.86 -8.53
C PRO A 6 5.53 -1.89 -7.65
N GLN A 7 6.43 -2.45 -6.84
CA GLN A 7 7.07 -1.72 -5.76
C GLN A 7 8.06 -0.75 -6.37
N ASP A 8 7.69 0.51 -6.28
CA ASP A 8 8.65 1.59 -6.33
C ASP A 8 9.35 1.67 -4.98
N TYR A 9 10.68 1.79 -4.96
CA TYR A 9 11.50 1.94 -3.75
C TYR A 9 11.08 3.14 -2.89
N THR A 10 10.22 4.01 -3.43
CA THR A 10 9.58 5.13 -2.75
C THR A 10 8.52 4.75 -1.73
N HIS A 11 7.99 3.53 -1.74
CA HIS A 11 6.88 3.16 -0.84
C HIS A 11 7.21 3.30 0.65
N PRO A 12 8.31 2.73 1.19
CA PRO A 12 8.70 2.93 2.59
C PRO A 12 8.87 4.41 2.96
N LEU A 13 9.40 5.21 2.03
CA LEU A 13 9.54 6.66 2.22
C LEU A 13 8.18 7.36 2.25
N ALA A 14 7.24 6.96 1.40
CA ALA A 14 5.91 7.54 1.37
C ALA A 14 5.12 7.23 2.66
N VAL A 15 5.20 5.99 3.16
CA VAL A 15 4.60 5.61 4.45
C VAL A 15 5.24 6.37 5.61
N MET A 16 6.57 6.54 5.58
CA MET A 16 7.30 7.37 6.54
C MET A 16 6.80 8.82 6.50
N LEU A 17 6.72 9.45 5.32
CA LEU A 17 6.33 10.87 5.18
C LEU A 17 4.89 11.14 5.64
N ASP A 18 3.99 10.16 5.49
CA ASP A 18 2.62 10.24 6.02
C ASP A 18 2.58 10.12 7.58
N GLY A 19 3.72 9.82 8.20
CA GLY A 19 3.94 9.72 9.65
C GLY A 19 3.91 11.05 10.42
N LYS A 20 3.13 11.11 11.50
CA LYS A 20 2.97 12.30 12.35
C LYS A 20 4.01 12.38 13.47
N THR A 21 4.48 11.23 13.95
CA THR A 21 5.51 11.14 14.99
C THR A 21 6.78 10.50 14.46
N ASP A 22 7.93 10.76 15.10
CA ASP A 22 9.19 10.14 14.70
C ASP A 22 9.13 8.61 14.80
N LYS A 23 8.39 8.07 15.77
CA LYS A 23 8.19 6.62 15.89
C LYS A 23 7.41 6.07 14.70
N GLU A 24 6.34 6.74 14.28
CA GLU A 24 5.58 6.35 13.09
C GLU A 24 6.43 6.39 11.83
N ARG A 25 7.29 7.42 11.70
CA ARG A 25 8.24 7.56 10.59
C ARG A 25 9.25 6.42 10.58
N ILE A 26 9.87 6.14 11.72
CA ILE A 26 10.86 5.08 11.87
C ILE A 26 10.24 3.70 11.57
N VAL A 27 9.07 3.41 12.13
CA VAL A 27 8.39 2.14 11.86
C VAL A 27 7.93 2.07 10.40
N GLY A 28 7.44 3.17 9.84
CA GLY A 28 7.02 3.28 8.44
C GLY A 28 8.15 2.99 7.44
N VAL A 29 9.38 3.45 7.69
CA VAL A 29 10.50 3.13 6.77
C VAL A 29 11.04 1.71 6.99
N LEU A 30 10.94 1.16 8.21
CA LEU A 30 11.53 -0.14 8.56
C LEU A 30 10.59 -1.34 8.33
N HIS A 31 9.28 -1.12 8.16
CA HIS A 31 8.32 -2.23 8.11
C HIS A 31 8.60 -3.20 6.95
N ASP A 32 8.88 -2.68 5.76
CA ASP A 32 9.25 -3.48 4.58
C ASP A 32 10.66 -4.06 4.68
N VAL A 33 11.60 -3.35 5.31
CA VAL A 33 12.97 -3.87 5.50
C VAL A 33 12.94 -5.20 6.25
N LEU A 34 12.04 -5.36 7.23
CA LEU A 34 11.90 -6.62 7.97
C LEU A 34 11.15 -7.70 7.20
N GLU A 35 10.28 -7.32 6.26
CA GLU A 35 9.54 -8.28 5.43
C GLU A 35 10.39 -8.79 4.25
N ASP A 36 11.16 -7.90 3.62
CA ASP A 36 11.85 -8.17 2.35
C ASP A 36 13.34 -8.52 2.51
N THR A 37 13.92 -8.30 3.70
CA THR A 37 15.35 -8.56 3.95
C THR A 37 15.58 -9.55 5.09
N LYS A 38 16.85 -9.93 5.29
CA LYS A 38 17.27 -10.79 6.41
C LYS A 38 17.45 -10.03 7.74
N VAL A 39 17.09 -8.75 7.79
CA VAL A 39 17.19 -7.95 9.02
C VAL A 39 16.22 -8.49 10.06
N THR A 40 16.69 -8.64 11.30
CA THR A 40 15.88 -9.15 12.42
C THR A 40 15.64 -8.07 13.47
N VAL A 41 14.54 -8.21 14.21
CA VAL A 41 14.25 -7.39 15.40
C VAL A 41 15.40 -7.44 16.42
N VAL A 42 16.13 -8.57 16.49
CA VAL A 42 17.32 -8.71 17.35
C VAL A 42 18.43 -7.77 16.88
N LYS A 43 18.70 -7.70 15.57
CA LYS A 43 19.69 -6.77 15.03
C LYS A 43 19.31 -5.32 15.33
N LEU A 44 18.05 -4.95 15.14
CA LEU A 44 17.58 -3.60 15.48
C LEU A 44 17.73 -3.29 16.98
N ARG A 45 17.48 -4.26 17.86
CA ARG A 45 17.73 -4.09 19.29
C ARG A 45 19.19 -3.75 19.59
N THR A 46 20.15 -4.40 18.92
CA THR A 46 21.59 -4.10 19.08
C THR A 46 21.99 -2.71 18.57
N LEU A 47 21.19 -2.11 17.69
CA LEU A 47 21.39 -0.75 17.18
C LEU A 47 20.76 0.33 18.09
N GLY A 48 20.11 -0.05 19.20
CA GLY A 48 19.57 0.89 20.18
C GLY A 48 18.14 1.36 19.93
N TYR A 49 17.38 0.71 19.02
CA TYR A 49 15.96 1.05 18.83
C TYR A 49 15.13 0.73 20.08
N SER A 50 14.16 1.60 20.39
CA SER A 50 13.32 1.48 21.58
C SER A 50 12.43 0.24 21.54
N LYS A 51 12.05 -0.29 22.71
CA LYS A 51 11.15 -1.44 22.83
C LYS A 51 9.83 -1.23 22.09
N GLU A 52 9.28 -0.02 22.13
CA GLU A 52 8.03 0.35 21.47
C GLU A 52 8.10 0.20 19.95
N ILE A 53 9.19 0.68 19.33
CA ILE A 53 9.44 0.52 17.88
C ILE A 53 9.59 -0.95 17.53
N LEU A 54 10.38 -1.69 18.32
CA LEU A 54 10.63 -3.11 18.08
C LEU A 54 9.36 -3.95 18.20
N ASP A 55 8.49 -3.65 19.17
CA ASP A 55 7.22 -4.34 19.36
C ASP A 55 6.27 -4.08 18.19
N ALA A 56 6.18 -2.84 17.72
CA ALA A 56 5.37 -2.49 16.55
C ALA A 56 5.88 -3.19 15.28
N LEU A 57 7.19 -3.18 15.02
CA LEU A 57 7.80 -3.86 13.89
C LEU A 57 7.57 -5.38 13.93
N LYS A 58 7.68 -5.99 15.11
CA LYS A 58 7.39 -7.42 15.28
C LYS A 58 5.92 -7.74 14.97
N ILE A 59 5.00 -6.84 15.30
CA ILE A 59 3.57 -7.00 14.99
C ILE A 59 3.35 -6.88 13.48
N LEU A 60 4.00 -5.91 12.82
CA LEU A 60 3.91 -5.65 11.39
C LEU A 60 4.62 -6.68 10.51
N THR A 61 5.42 -7.57 11.08
CA THR A 61 6.06 -8.66 10.34
C THR A 61 5.10 -9.86 10.29
N LYS A 62 4.87 -10.40 9.09
CA LYS A 62 4.04 -11.60 8.90
C LYS A 62 4.72 -12.84 9.47
N ARG A 63 3.94 -13.71 10.08
CA ARG A 63 4.42 -15.03 10.53
C ARG A 63 4.30 -16.06 9.40
N PRO A 64 5.08 -17.15 9.44
CA PRO A 64 5.02 -18.21 8.43
C PRO A 64 3.61 -18.80 8.21
N ASP A 65 2.84 -18.94 9.29
CA ASP A 65 1.47 -19.44 9.31
C ASP A 65 0.43 -18.44 8.76
N GLU A 66 0.84 -17.19 8.51
CA GLU A 66 -0.03 -16.12 8.00
C GLU A 66 0.20 -15.82 6.51
N LYS A 67 1.16 -16.50 5.87
CA LYS A 67 1.53 -16.25 4.47
C LYS A 67 0.35 -16.46 3.52
N ASP A 68 -0.46 -17.48 3.76
CA ASP A 68 -1.61 -17.82 2.92
C ASP A 68 -2.91 -17.14 3.37
N ASN A 69 -2.92 -16.50 4.55
CA ASN A 69 -4.09 -15.83 5.11
C ASN A 69 -3.78 -14.40 5.56
N TYR A 70 -3.86 -13.46 4.62
CA TYR A 70 -3.66 -12.05 4.93
C TYR A 70 -4.66 -11.49 5.96
N LEU A 71 -5.90 -11.99 5.99
CA LEU A 71 -6.90 -11.47 6.93
C LEU A 71 -6.61 -11.90 8.37
N SER A 72 -5.97 -13.06 8.60
CA SER A 72 -5.51 -13.43 9.95
C SER A 72 -4.42 -12.48 10.44
N PHE A 73 -3.48 -12.10 9.56
CA PHE A 73 -2.47 -11.10 9.86
C PHE A 73 -3.09 -9.75 10.27
N ILE A 74 -4.08 -9.26 9.50
CA ILE A 74 -4.77 -7.99 9.83
C ILE A 74 -5.53 -8.08 11.15
N ARG A 75 -6.21 -9.20 11.43
CA ARG A 75 -6.89 -9.42 12.72
C ARG A 75 -5.88 -9.41 13.87
N ARG A 76 -4.73 -10.06 13.73
CA ARG A 76 -3.67 -10.04 14.75
C ARG A 76 -3.17 -8.61 15.03
N ILE A 77 -2.99 -7.79 14.00
CA ILE A 77 -2.61 -6.38 14.18
C ILE A 77 -3.68 -5.66 15.01
N LYS A 78 -4.96 -5.79 14.64
CA LYS A 78 -6.07 -5.19 15.38
C LYS A 78 -6.13 -5.66 16.85
N GLU A 79 -6.01 -6.95 17.07
CA GLU A 79 -6.07 -7.57 18.41
C GLU A 79 -4.88 -7.20 19.30
N SER A 80 -3.74 -6.83 18.70
CA SER A 80 -2.55 -6.42 19.45
C SER A 80 -2.74 -5.16 20.29
N ARG A 81 -3.73 -4.31 19.94
CA ARG A 81 -3.97 -2.98 20.54
C ARG A 81 -2.71 -2.09 20.57
N ASN A 82 -1.77 -2.34 19.65
CA ASN A 82 -0.59 -1.52 19.48
C ASN A 82 -0.89 -0.40 18.49
N GLU A 83 -1.15 0.80 19.01
CA GLU A 83 -1.53 1.97 18.21
C GLU A 83 -0.50 2.31 17.12
N LEU A 84 0.80 2.17 17.42
CA LEU A 84 1.86 2.46 16.47
C LEU A 84 1.83 1.49 15.27
N ALA A 85 1.69 0.18 15.52
CA ALA A 85 1.54 -0.82 14.47
C ALA A 85 0.25 -0.59 13.68
N HIS A 86 -0.84 -0.24 14.35
CA HIS A 86 -2.14 -0.02 13.75
C HIS A 86 -2.12 1.16 12.76
N VAL A 87 -1.63 2.32 13.21
CA VAL A 87 -1.53 3.53 12.41
C VAL A 87 -0.60 3.34 11.21
N VAL A 88 0.56 2.71 11.41
CA VAL A 88 1.48 2.45 10.29
C VAL A 88 0.86 1.48 9.29
N LYS A 89 0.15 0.44 9.73
CA LYS A 89 -0.51 -0.49 8.80
C LYS A 89 -1.60 0.18 7.98
N ILE A 90 -2.39 1.07 8.58
CA ILE A 90 -3.40 1.84 7.86
C ILE A 90 -2.73 2.67 6.76
N ARG A 91 -1.65 3.39 7.07
CA ARG A 91 -0.94 4.21 6.09
C ARG A 91 -0.30 3.41 4.97
N ASP A 92 0.30 2.26 5.30
CA ASP A 92 0.82 1.32 4.30
C ASP A 92 -0.29 0.91 3.32
N ILE A 93 -1.44 0.47 3.84
CA ILE A 93 -2.57 0.08 3.00
C ILE A 93 -3.11 1.26 2.18
N GLU A 94 -3.30 2.43 2.80
CA GLU A 94 -3.73 3.66 2.12
C GLU A 94 -2.78 4.04 0.99
N ASN A 95 -1.46 3.93 1.21
CA ASN A 95 -0.45 4.18 0.19
C ASN A 95 -0.56 3.19 -0.97
N ASN A 96 -0.80 1.92 -0.65
CA ASN A 96 -0.94 0.83 -1.62
C ASN A 96 -2.19 0.93 -2.49
N ILE A 97 -3.27 1.57 -2.03
CA ILE A 97 -4.51 1.72 -2.82
C ILE A 97 -4.62 3.07 -3.54
N LYS A 98 -3.60 3.95 -3.44
CA LYS A 98 -3.59 5.23 -4.16
C LYS A 98 -3.75 4.98 -5.67
N PRO A 99 -4.59 5.74 -6.39
CA PRO A 99 -4.77 5.58 -7.83
C PRO A 99 -3.46 5.65 -8.62
N SER A 100 -2.50 6.48 -8.16
CA SER A 100 -1.16 6.62 -8.74
C SER A 100 -0.30 5.35 -8.64
N ARG A 101 -0.71 4.32 -7.90
CA ARG A 101 -0.02 3.03 -7.81
C ARG A 101 -0.56 1.99 -8.79
N PHE A 102 -1.70 2.25 -9.43
CA PHE A 102 -2.24 1.36 -10.44
C PHE A 102 -1.46 1.52 -11.75
N PRO A 103 -1.17 0.41 -12.44
CA PRO A 103 -0.59 0.50 -13.77
C PRO A 103 -1.59 1.17 -14.71
N GLU A 104 -1.10 1.73 -15.81
CA GLU A 104 -1.92 2.41 -16.83
C GLU A 104 -3.04 1.50 -17.36
N ASN A 105 -2.79 0.19 -17.41
CA ASN A 105 -3.77 -0.84 -17.75
C ASN A 105 -3.97 -1.81 -16.56
N PRO A 106 -4.86 -1.50 -15.60
CA PRO A 106 -5.15 -2.37 -14.45
C PRO A 106 -5.70 -3.72 -14.86
N THR A 107 -5.27 -4.77 -14.17
CA THR A 107 -5.78 -6.13 -14.37
C THR A 107 -6.80 -6.51 -13.30
N GLU A 108 -7.55 -7.59 -13.50
CA GLU A 108 -8.44 -8.16 -12.46
C GLU A 108 -7.70 -8.46 -11.15
N LYS A 109 -6.41 -8.82 -11.23
CA LYS A 109 -5.57 -9.06 -10.05
C LYS A 109 -5.34 -7.78 -9.24
N ASP A 110 -5.27 -6.63 -9.89
CA ASP A 110 -5.06 -5.33 -9.22
C ASP A 110 -6.34 -4.89 -8.52
N PHE A 111 -7.50 -5.09 -9.15
CA PHE A 111 -8.80 -4.87 -8.50
C PHE A 111 -9.03 -5.83 -7.33
N ALA A 112 -8.74 -7.12 -7.49
CA ALA A 112 -8.86 -8.09 -6.39
C ALA A 112 -7.95 -7.75 -5.20
N ARG A 113 -6.76 -7.21 -5.47
CA ARG A 113 -5.82 -6.73 -4.45
C ARG A 113 -6.34 -5.48 -3.75
N LYS A 114 -6.89 -4.53 -4.50
CA LYS A 114 -7.57 -3.34 -3.96
C LYS A 114 -8.70 -3.74 -3.01
N ASP A 115 -9.60 -4.60 -3.45
CA ASP A 115 -10.72 -5.09 -2.63
C ASP A 115 -10.23 -5.76 -1.33
N LYS A 116 -9.13 -6.51 -1.40
CA LYS A 116 -8.51 -7.14 -0.24
C LYS A 116 -7.96 -6.11 0.74
N TYR A 117 -7.38 -5.02 0.24
CA TYR A 117 -6.87 -3.92 1.04
C TYR A 117 -7.97 -3.06 1.65
N GLU A 118 -9.04 -2.78 0.91
CA GLU A 118 -10.20 -2.05 1.44
C GLU A 118 -10.86 -2.82 2.60
N LYS A 119 -11.05 -4.14 2.46
CA LYS A 119 -11.53 -5.00 3.56
C LYS A 119 -10.60 -4.96 4.78
N ALA A 120 -9.28 -4.89 4.55
CA ALA A 120 -8.33 -4.78 5.65
C ALA A 120 -8.42 -3.43 6.37
N LEU A 121 -8.61 -2.32 5.63
CA LEU A 121 -8.86 -1.01 6.23
C LEU A 121 -10.15 -1.03 7.05
N GLU A 122 -11.24 -1.58 6.54
CA GLU A 122 -12.51 -1.70 7.28
C GLU A 122 -12.33 -2.46 8.61
N LEU A 123 -11.57 -3.55 8.59
CA LEU A 123 -11.26 -4.31 9.79
C LEU A 123 -10.48 -3.46 10.81
N LEU A 124 -9.49 -2.68 10.36
CA LEU A 124 -8.63 -1.87 11.23
C LEU A 124 -9.37 -0.61 11.74
N SER A 125 -10.03 0.14 10.87
CA SER A 125 -10.72 1.40 11.21
C SER A 125 -12.03 1.20 11.98
N GLY A 126 -12.63 0.00 11.92
CA GLY A 126 -13.92 -0.29 12.55
C GLY A 126 -15.13 0.38 11.87
N SER A 127 -14.94 1.01 10.71
CA SER A 127 -16.04 1.57 9.93
C SER A 127 -16.81 0.47 9.19
N LYS A 128 -18.15 0.49 9.28
CA LYS A 128 -19.05 -0.40 8.50
C LYS A 128 -18.74 -0.27 7.01
N PRO A 129 -18.92 -1.37 6.23
CA PRO A 129 -18.61 -1.36 4.80
C PRO A 129 -19.36 -0.22 4.12
N LYS A 130 -18.65 0.60 3.35
CA LYS A 130 -19.32 1.45 2.37
C LYS A 130 -19.96 0.49 1.39
N SER A 131 -21.30 0.50 1.32
CA SER A 131 -22.07 -0.32 0.40
C SER A 131 -21.43 -0.29 -0.99
N LYS A 132 -21.19 -1.47 -1.58
CA LYS A 132 -20.65 -1.62 -2.93
C LYS A 132 -21.32 -0.61 -3.88
N PRO A 133 -20.58 0.10 -4.74
CA PRO A 133 -21.20 0.60 -5.96
C PRO A 133 -21.79 -0.62 -6.68
N LYS A 134 -23.05 -0.48 -7.10
CA LYS A 134 -23.81 -1.52 -7.78
C LYS A 134 -23.05 -1.94 -9.04
N ASP A 135 -23.00 -3.26 -9.24
CA ASP A 135 -22.71 -4.02 -10.45
C ASP A 135 -21.86 -3.35 -11.57
N CYS A 136 -20.77 -3.99 -11.96
CA CYS A 136 -19.92 -3.59 -13.11
C CYS A 136 -20.59 -3.81 -14.48
N SER A 137 -21.91 -3.99 -14.53
CA SER A 137 -22.67 -4.12 -15.77
C SER A 137 -23.14 -2.77 -16.35
N GLU A 138 -22.91 -1.64 -15.67
CA GLU A 138 -23.41 -0.32 -16.11
C GLU A 138 -22.36 0.82 -16.15
N ILE A 139 -21.08 0.52 -16.41
CA ILE A 139 -20.17 1.57 -16.93
C ILE A 139 -20.20 1.50 -18.47
N LYS A 140 -21.35 1.87 -19.03
CA LYS A 140 -21.43 2.39 -20.39
C LYS A 140 -21.86 3.84 -20.27
N ASN A 141 -20.99 4.72 -20.76
CA ASN A 141 -21.20 6.16 -20.92
C ASN A 141 -21.02 7.01 -19.65
N SER A 142 -19.76 7.25 -19.26
CA SER A 142 -19.42 8.57 -18.72
C SER A 142 -18.40 9.22 -19.66
N GLU A 143 -18.88 10.23 -20.39
CA GLU A 143 -18.09 11.19 -21.13
C GLU A 143 -17.10 11.88 -20.19
N PHE A 144 -15.89 11.36 -20.09
CA PHE A 144 -14.78 12.05 -19.40
C PHE A 144 -13.44 11.92 -20.14
N TRP A 145 -13.34 10.99 -21.09
CA TRP A 145 -12.28 10.94 -22.09
C TRP A 145 -12.89 11.25 -23.45
N GLY A 146 -13.01 12.53 -23.80
CA GLY A 146 -13.13 12.90 -25.21
C GLY A 146 -11.83 12.53 -25.92
N PRO A 147 -11.85 12.20 -27.23
CA PRO A 147 -10.62 12.03 -27.98
C PRO A 147 -9.89 13.37 -27.99
N GLY A 148 -8.85 13.49 -27.16
CA GLY A 148 -7.88 14.56 -27.31
C GLY A 148 -7.26 14.40 -28.68
N GLU A 149 -7.56 15.34 -29.58
CA GLU A 149 -6.85 15.49 -30.83
C GLU A 149 -5.36 15.61 -30.52
N PHE A 150 -4.62 14.52 -30.77
CA PHE A 150 -3.17 14.57 -30.86
C PHE A 150 -2.85 15.44 -32.08
N PRO A 151 -2.12 16.55 -31.95
CA PRO A 151 -1.62 17.26 -33.12
C PRO A 151 -0.70 16.31 -33.90
N ASP A 152 -1.10 16.04 -35.13
CA ASP A 152 -0.36 15.23 -36.10
C ASP A 152 1.05 15.81 -36.27
N SER A 153 2.03 15.04 -35.81
CA SER A 153 3.46 15.34 -35.99
C SER A 153 3.86 14.93 -37.41
N ARG A 154 3.35 15.66 -38.41
CA ARG A 154 3.94 15.64 -39.75
C ARG A 154 5.07 16.66 -39.77
N GLY A 155 6.29 16.15 -39.62
CA GLY A 155 7.46 16.82 -40.12
C GLY A 155 7.33 16.97 -41.62
N GLU A 156 7.23 18.20 -42.08
CA GLU A 156 7.69 18.58 -43.40
C GLU A 156 9.11 19.12 -43.20
N ASP A 157 10.05 18.26 -43.58
CA ASP A 157 11.39 18.66 -43.95
C ASP A 157 11.26 19.59 -45.16
N ASP A 158 11.62 20.86 -45.02
CA ASP A 158 11.93 21.70 -46.18
C ASP A 158 13.36 22.26 -46.05
N PHE A 159 14.16 21.78 -46.99
CA PHE A 159 15.58 21.95 -47.19
C PHE A 159 15.77 23.09 -48.21
N HIS A 160 16.70 24.02 -47.95
CA HIS A 160 17.25 25.06 -48.85
C HIS A 160 16.30 26.20 -49.28
N HIS A 161 16.68 27.48 -49.33
CA HIS A 161 17.96 28.15 -49.61
C HIS A 161 17.99 29.52 -48.92
#